data_AF-A0A8B8UEQ3-F1
#
_entry.id   AF-A0A8B8UEQ3-F1
#
_cell.length_a   1.000
_cell.length_b   1.000
_cell.length_c   1.000
_cell.angle_alpha   90.00
_cell.angle_beta   90.00
_cell.angle_gamma   90.00
#
_symmetry.space_group_name_H-M   'P 1'
#
loop_
_entity.id
_entity.type
_entity.pdbx_description
1 polymer ?
#
loop_
_entity_poly.entity_id
_entity_poly.type
_entity_poly.pdbx_seq_one_letter_code
_entity_poly.pdbx_strand_id
1 'polypeptide(L)'
;MKFTIVFAGLLGAFLTPAFADYNINVSDEDNSGGSGQQSVSINNEHNVANVDNNNGWGSWNSLWDYETGFAVTRLFHKKVCIVHKMNKEVMPSLQALDALVKEKKGKGPGGPPPKGLMYSVSHNKVNDLDKFGKSIVTMCRGVPTYMAEEIQGASLILYSEKCFITNILWILNISFCGETVEY
;
A
#
# COMPACT_ATOMS: atom_id res chain seq x y z
N MET A 1 -7.55 -71.03 -4.73
CA MET A 1 -8.69 -70.17 -4.38
C MET A 1 -8.18 -68.74 -4.23
N LYS A 2 -8.97 -67.75 -4.68
CA LYS A 2 -8.61 -66.33 -4.86
C LYS A 2 -8.22 -65.62 -3.55
N PHE A 3 -7.21 -64.75 -3.64
CA PHE A 3 -6.88 -63.73 -2.64
C PHE A 3 -7.85 -62.54 -2.74
N THR A 4 -8.36 -62.07 -1.61
CA THR A 4 -9.09 -60.79 -1.56
C THR A 4 -8.52 -59.96 -0.42
N ILE A 5 -7.67 -58.99 -0.77
CA ILE A 5 -7.23 -57.92 0.13
C ILE A 5 -8.15 -56.73 -0.15
N VAL A 6 -8.85 -56.25 0.88
CA VAL A 6 -9.68 -55.04 0.81
C VAL A 6 -8.85 -53.88 1.35
N PHE A 7 -8.39 -52.99 0.46
CA PHE A 7 -7.84 -51.69 0.85
C PHE A 7 -8.99 -50.69 1.01
N ALA A 8 -9.30 -50.32 2.24
CA ALA A 8 -10.16 -49.16 2.53
C ALA A 8 -9.29 -47.89 2.50
N GLY A 9 -9.32 -47.16 1.38
CA GLY A 9 -8.69 -45.85 1.27
C GLY A 9 -9.59 -44.77 1.86
N LEU A 10 -9.20 -44.20 3.00
CA LEU A 10 -9.75 -42.92 3.45
C LEU A 10 -9.15 -41.81 2.58
N LEU A 11 -9.93 -41.26 1.65
CA LEU A 11 -9.61 -39.97 1.05
C LEU A 11 -9.89 -38.88 2.09
N GLY A 12 -8.84 -38.45 2.79
CA GLY A 12 -8.86 -37.20 3.54
C GLY A 12 -8.91 -36.04 2.56
N ALA A 13 -10.07 -35.39 2.41
CA ALA A 13 -10.16 -34.12 1.72
C ALA A 13 -9.53 -33.05 2.63
N PHE A 14 -8.23 -32.77 2.42
CA PHE A 14 -7.62 -31.55 2.91
C PHE A 14 -8.23 -30.39 2.12
N LEU A 15 -9.29 -29.78 2.67
CA LEU A 15 -9.72 -28.46 2.24
C LEU A 15 -8.65 -27.47 2.70
N THR A 16 -7.62 -27.24 1.87
CA THR A 16 -6.78 -26.07 2.03
C THR A 16 -7.68 -24.86 1.83
N PRO A 17 -7.81 -23.93 2.80
CA PRO A 17 -8.48 -22.67 2.56
C PRO A 17 -7.87 -22.04 1.29
N ALA A 18 -8.70 -21.70 0.32
CA ALA A 18 -8.23 -20.99 -0.86
C ALA A 18 -7.80 -19.58 -0.40
N PHE A 19 -6.49 -19.35 -0.37
CA PHE A 19 -5.90 -18.05 -0.07
C PHE A 19 -6.24 -17.07 -1.20
N ALA A 20 -6.79 -15.91 -0.85
CA ALA A 20 -7.26 -14.93 -1.83
C ALA A 20 -6.27 -13.77 -1.92
N ASP A 21 -5.15 -13.97 -2.62
CA ASP A 21 -4.45 -12.87 -3.26
C ASP A 21 -5.24 -12.53 -4.52
N TYR A 22 -5.94 -11.40 -4.51
CA TYR A 22 -6.68 -10.95 -5.69
C TYR A 22 -6.28 -9.52 -6.04
N ASN A 23 -5.99 -9.31 -7.32
CA ASN A 23 -5.61 -8.01 -7.86
C ASN A 23 -6.85 -7.33 -8.43
N ILE A 24 -7.13 -6.10 -8.01
CA ILE A 24 -8.21 -5.30 -8.59
C ILE A 24 -7.61 -4.08 -9.26
N ASN A 25 -7.86 -3.96 -10.56
CA ASN A 25 -7.57 -2.74 -11.31
C ASN A 25 -8.69 -1.72 -11.03
N VAL A 26 -8.31 -0.58 -10.48
CA VAL A 26 -9.17 0.58 -10.30
C VAL A 26 -8.73 1.62 -11.32
N SER A 27 -9.61 1.91 -12.27
CA SER A 27 -9.44 3.00 -13.22
C SER A 27 -10.17 4.22 -12.67
N ASP A 28 -9.43 5.28 -12.38
CA ASP A 28 -10.04 6.59 -12.10
C ASP A 28 -10.38 7.23 -13.45
N GLU A 29 -11.64 7.12 -13.89
CA GLU A 29 -12.13 7.77 -15.12
C GLU A 29 -12.36 9.28 -14.95
N ASP A 30 -12.23 9.80 -13.73
CA ASP A 30 -12.42 11.22 -13.44
C ASP A 30 -11.12 11.99 -13.62
N ASN A 31 -11.20 13.12 -14.35
CA ASN A 31 -10.13 14.06 -14.66
C ASN A 31 -9.55 14.80 -13.42
N SER A 32 -9.40 14.13 -12.27
CA SER A 32 -8.66 14.65 -11.12
C SER A 32 -7.16 14.31 -11.25
N GLY A 33 -6.50 14.98 -12.20
CA GLY A 33 -5.06 15.27 -12.14
C GLY A 33 -4.10 14.19 -11.64
N GLY A 34 -4.04 13.03 -12.31
CA GLY A 34 -2.83 12.21 -12.31
C GLY A 34 -2.83 10.90 -11.50
N SER A 35 -3.97 10.32 -11.13
CA SER A 35 -3.98 8.90 -10.77
C SER A 35 -3.94 8.08 -12.06
N GLY A 36 -2.87 7.31 -12.23
CA GLY A 36 -2.80 6.34 -13.32
C GLY A 36 -3.72 5.17 -13.04
N GLN A 37 -3.66 4.13 -13.87
CA GLN A 37 -4.35 2.89 -13.54
C GLN A 37 -3.77 2.33 -12.23
N GLN A 38 -4.63 2.14 -11.22
CA GLN A 38 -4.22 1.59 -9.94
C GLN A 38 -4.55 0.12 -9.84
N SER A 39 -3.69 -0.65 -9.19
CA SER A 39 -3.94 -2.05 -8.87
C SER A 39 -3.79 -2.26 -7.37
N VAL A 40 -4.78 -2.86 -6.73
CA VAL A 40 -4.73 -3.18 -5.29
C VAL A 40 -4.63 -4.67 -5.11
N SER A 41 -3.69 -5.11 -4.28
CA SER A 41 -3.50 -6.49 -3.84
C SER A 41 -3.58 -6.55 -2.33
N ILE A 42 -4.35 -7.49 -1.79
CA ILE A 42 -4.51 -7.68 -0.35
C ILE A 42 -4.09 -9.10 0.00
N ASN A 43 -3.11 -9.22 0.89
CA ASN A 43 -2.68 -10.48 1.45
C ASN A 43 -3.09 -10.54 2.93
N ASN A 44 -4.19 -11.24 3.18
CA ASN A 44 -4.75 -11.41 4.53
C ASN A 44 -3.90 -12.34 5.41
N GLU A 45 -3.08 -13.23 4.82
CA GLU A 45 -2.21 -14.13 5.57
C GLU A 45 -1.05 -13.38 6.23
N HIS A 46 -0.47 -12.42 5.51
CA HIS A 46 0.66 -11.61 5.96
C HIS A 46 0.23 -10.24 6.50
N ASN A 47 -1.08 -9.95 6.56
CA ASN A 47 -1.62 -8.65 6.96
C ASN A 47 -0.99 -7.47 6.19
N VAL A 48 -0.90 -7.59 4.87
CA VAL A 48 -0.29 -6.58 4.00
C VAL A 48 -1.24 -6.18 2.88
N ALA A 49 -1.26 -4.89 2.54
CA ALA A 49 -1.86 -4.38 1.32
C ALA A 49 -0.81 -3.74 0.42
N ASN A 50 -1.00 -3.86 -0.87
CA ASN A 50 -0.14 -3.26 -1.89
C ASN A 50 -0.99 -2.46 -2.88
N VAL A 51 -0.54 -1.26 -3.22
CA VAL A 51 -1.17 -0.39 -4.21
C VAL A 51 -0.13 0.03 -5.24
N ASP A 52 -0.31 -0.42 -6.47
CA ASP A 52 0.48 -0.02 -7.62
C ASP A 52 -0.24 1.08 -8.39
N ASN A 53 0.44 2.18 -8.68
CA ASN A 53 -0.07 3.23 -9.54
C ASN A 53 0.82 3.34 -10.78
N ASN A 54 0.27 2.97 -11.94
CA ASN A 54 0.97 3.06 -13.21
C ASN A 54 0.60 4.36 -13.93
N ASN A 55 1.44 5.38 -13.77
CA ASN A 55 1.25 6.71 -14.37
C ASN A 55 2.53 7.23 -15.04
N GLY A 56 3.20 6.39 -15.84
CA GLY A 56 4.44 6.77 -16.53
C GLY A 56 5.52 7.25 -15.55
N TRP A 57 5.96 8.51 -15.68
CA TRP A 57 6.98 9.13 -14.81
C TRP A 57 6.47 9.38 -13.38
N GLY A 58 5.15 9.47 -13.20
CA GLY A 58 4.49 9.56 -11.89
C GLY A 58 4.17 8.21 -11.26
N SER A 59 4.72 7.10 -11.78
CA SER A 59 4.45 5.78 -11.23
C SER A 59 5.06 5.63 -9.84
N TRP A 60 4.33 4.95 -8.97
CA TRP A 60 4.76 4.60 -7.63
C TRP A 60 4.09 3.30 -7.18
N ASN A 61 4.66 2.68 -6.16
CA ASN A 61 4.09 1.51 -5.49
C ASN A 61 4.07 1.78 -3.98
N SER A 62 2.98 1.43 -3.29
CA SER A 62 2.85 1.60 -1.84
C SER A 62 2.49 0.27 -1.19
N LEU A 63 3.22 -0.11 -0.14
CA LEU A 63 2.97 -1.31 0.66
C LEU A 63 2.67 -0.91 2.09
N TRP A 64 1.56 -1.41 2.62
CA TRP A 64 1.10 -1.17 3.98
C TRP A 64 1.20 -2.47 4.78
N ASP A 65 2.09 -2.48 5.77
CA ASP A 65 2.32 -3.62 6.65
C ASP A 65 1.58 -3.38 7.98
N TYR A 66 0.42 -4.03 8.12
CA TYR A 66 -0.45 -3.84 9.28
C TYR A 66 0.09 -4.55 10.53
N GLU A 67 0.98 -5.52 10.37
CA GLU A 67 1.64 -6.21 11.49
C GLU A 67 2.65 -5.29 12.17
N THR A 68 3.50 -4.61 11.39
CA THR A 68 4.48 -3.67 11.94
C THR A 68 3.91 -2.26 12.17
N GLY A 69 2.82 -1.92 11.48
CA GLY A 69 2.20 -0.59 11.52
C GLY A 69 2.97 0.46 10.72
N PHE A 70 3.81 0.03 9.77
CA PHE A 70 4.53 0.89 8.85
C PHE A 70 3.99 0.74 7.43
N ALA A 71 4.03 1.84 6.69
CA ALA A 71 3.79 1.86 5.26
C ALA A 71 5.04 2.37 4.56
N VAL A 72 5.25 1.92 3.33
CA VAL A 72 6.34 2.37 2.49
C VAL A 72 5.85 2.68 1.10
N THR A 73 6.32 3.78 0.53
CA THR A 73 6.04 4.17 -0.85
C THR A 73 7.34 4.25 -1.63
N ARG A 74 7.43 3.47 -2.72
CA ARG A 74 8.53 3.49 -3.67
C ARG A 74 8.18 4.42 -4.82
N LEU A 75 8.98 5.48 -4.97
CA LEU A 75 8.86 6.43 -6.08
C LEU A 75 9.81 6.00 -7.19
N PHE A 76 9.28 5.47 -8.31
CA PHE A 76 10.12 4.85 -9.34
C PHE A 76 11.05 5.84 -10.03
N HIS A 77 10.53 7.01 -10.42
CA HIS A 77 11.32 8.05 -11.08
C HIS A 77 12.45 8.58 -10.18
N LYS A 78 12.16 8.73 -8.88
CA LYS A 78 13.14 9.21 -7.88
C LYS A 78 14.08 8.13 -7.37
N LYS A 79 13.78 6.84 -7.61
CA LYS A 79 14.57 5.69 -7.15
C LYS A 79 14.79 5.73 -5.64
N VAL A 80 13.77 6.12 -4.89
CA VAL A 80 13.76 6.15 -3.42
C VAL A 80 12.58 5.38 -2.87
N CYS A 81 12.73 4.88 -1.65
CA CYS A 81 11.63 4.44 -0.80
C CYS A 81 11.42 5.44 0.33
N ILE A 82 10.16 5.67 0.68
CA ILE A 82 9.79 6.54 1.79
C ILE A 82 8.96 5.71 2.74
N VAL A 83 9.49 5.45 3.93
CA VAL A 83 8.82 4.68 4.98
C VAL A 83 8.25 5.62 6.03
N HIS A 84 7.04 5.35 6.49
CA HIS A 84 6.39 6.16 7.52
C HIS A 84 5.51 5.29 8.41
N LYS A 85 5.26 5.75 9.64
CA LYS A 85 4.30 5.11 10.52
C LYS A 85 2.89 5.33 9.97
N MET A 86 2.05 4.29 10.03
CA MET A 86 0.66 4.39 9.60
C MET A 86 -0.17 5.15 10.65
N ASN A 87 -0.96 6.12 10.18
CA ASN A 87 -1.97 6.76 11.02
C ASN A 87 -3.24 5.91 11.02
N LYS A 88 -3.45 5.14 12.10
CA LYS A 88 -4.58 4.20 12.23
C LYS A 88 -5.95 4.90 12.35
N GLU A 89 -6.00 6.20 12.63
CA GLU A 89 -7.24 6.97 12.70
C GLU A 89 -7.70 7.43 11.31
N VAL A 90 -6.76 7.55 10.37
CA VAL A 90 -6.99 8.06 9.02
C VAL A 90 -6.97 6.94 7.98
N MET A 91 -5.95 6.09 8.02
CA MET A 91 -5.78 4.98 7.08
C MET A 91 -6.75 3.83 7.42
N PRO A 92 -7.38 3.18 6.43
CA PRO A 92 -8.33 2.11 6.68
C PRO A 92 -7.64 0.87 7.25
N SER A 93 -8.35 0.10 8.07
CA SER A 93 -7.93 -1.26 8.41
C SER A 93 -7.87 -2.11 7.14
N LEU A 94 -7.10 -3.21 7.18
CA LEU A 94 -6.99 -4.13 6.04
C LEU A 94 -8.37 -4.65 5.60
N GLN A 95 -9.24 -4.99 6.56
CA GLN A 95 -10.61 -5.43 6.31
C GLN A 95 -11.47 -4.33 5.67
N ALA A 96 -11.34 -3.07 6.11
CA ALA A 96 -12.06 -1.96 5.52
C ALA A 96 -11.58 -1.69 4.09
N LEU A 97 -10.27 -1.77 3.84
CA LEU A 97 -9.70 -1.67 2.49
C LEU A 97 -10.21 -2.80 1.58
N ASP A 98 -10.20 -4.04 2.07
CA ASP A 98 -10.73 -5.22 1.36
C ASP A 98 -12.20 -5.06 0.96
N ALA A 99 -13.05 -4.56 1.88
CA ALA A 99 -14.44 -4.25 1.59
C ALA A 99 -14.58 -3.15 0.52
N LEU A 100 -13.84 -2.05 0.65
CA LEU A 100 -13.87 -0.91 -0.28
C LEU A 100 -13.48 -1.33 -1.71
N VAL A 101 -12.42 -2.13 -1.85
CA VAL A 101 -11.93 -2.56 -3.17
C VAL A 101 -12.92 -3.54 -3.82
N LYS A 102 -13.55 -4.42 -3.02
CA LYS A 102 -14.61 -5.33 -3.49
C LYS A 102 -15.89 -4.59 -3.93
N GLU A 103 -16.33 -3.59 -3.16
CA GLU A 103 -17.53 -2.79 -3.48
C GLU A 103 -17.40 -2.06 -4.82
N LYS A 104 -16.17 -1.65 -5.17
CA LYS A 104 -15.86 -0.95 -6.41
C LYS A 104 -15.71 -1.79 -7.65
N LYS A 105 -16.01 -3.09 -7.57
CA LYS A 105 -16.54 -3.82 -8.74
C LYS A 105 -17.93 -3.28 -9.12
N GLY A 106 -18.04 -2.01 -9.54
CA GLY A 106 -19.23 -1.49 -10.23
C GLY A 106 -19.79 -0.10 -9.89
N LYS A 107 -19.19 0.74 -9.03
CA LYS A 107 -19.73 2.10 -8.74
C LYS A 107 -18.64 3.17 -8.57
N GLY A 108 -18.77 4.30 -9.28
CA GLY A 108 -17.92 5.50 -9.19
C GLY A 108 -17.91 6.19 -7.81
N PRO A 109 -17.25 7.35 -7.65
CA PRO A 109 -16.89 7.94 -6.35
C PRO A 109 -18.07 8.66 -5.65
N GLY A 110 -19.18 7.95 -5.40
CA GLY A 110 -20.30 8.47 -4.61
C GLY A 110 -20.02 8.63 -3.11
N GLY A 111 -18.76 8.65 -2.70
CA GLY A 111 -18.31 8.70 -1.31
C GLY A 111 -17.84 10.09 -0.86
N PRO A 112 -17.56 10.27 0.45
CA PRO A 112 -16.93 11.49 0.95
C PRO A 112 -15.55 11.72 0.28
N PRO A 113 -15.07 12.97 0.25
CA PRO A 113 -13.76 13.28 -0.35
C PRO A 113 -12.63 12.50 0.35
N PRO A 114 -11.53 12.19 -0.38
CA PRO A 114 -10.37 11.52 0.20
C PRO A 114 -9.85 12.26 1.43
N LYS A 115 -9.44 11.50 2.46
CA LYS A 115 -8.70 12.09 3.59
C LYS A 115 -7.28 12.45 3.14
N GLY A 116 -6.67 13.47 3.75
CA GLY A 116 -5.30 13.88 3.45
C GLY A 116 -4.35 13.59 4.60
N LEU A 117 -3.17 13.04 4.30
CA LEU A 117 -2.03 12.94 5.19
C LEU A 117 -0.84 13.66 4.57
N MET A 118 -0.07 14.38 5.38
CA MET A 118 1.14 15.06 4.93
C MET A 118 2.32 14.64 5.82
N TYR A 119 3.44 14.34 5.18
CA TYR A 119 4.64 13.82 5.82
C TYR A 119 5.86 14.64 5.41
N SER A 120 6.72 14.97 6.38
CA SER A 120 8.04 15.55 6.14
C SER A 120 9.06 14.42 5.99
N VAL A 121 9.78 14.38 4.87
CA VAL A 121 10.79 13.36 4.57
C VAL A 121 12.13 13.78 5.15
N SER A 122 12.74 12.92 5.95
CA SER A 122 14.06 13.16 6.52
C SER A 122 15.12 13.26 5.43
N HIS A 123 16.10 14.16 5.62
CA HIS A 123 17.30 14.22 4.77
C HIS A 123 18.21 13.00 4.95
N ASN A 124 18.12 12.33 6.10
CA ASN A 124 18.98 11.20 6.42
C ASN A 124 18.37 9.89 5.95
N LYS A 125 19.21 9.05 5.35
CA LYS A 125 18.82 7.69 4.98
C LYS A 125 18.58 6.85 6.22
N VAL A 126 17.64 5.92 6.10
CA VAL A 126 17.50 4.80 7.02
C VAL A 126 18.74 3.93 6.92
N ASN A 127 19.42 3.74 8.05
CA ASN A 127 20.61 2.88 8.14
C ASN A 127 20.26 1.40 8.33
N ASP A 128 19.15 1.11 9.02
CA ASP A 128 18.67 -0.24 9.29
C ASP A 128 17.21 -0.35 8.81
N LEU A 129 17.03 -1.07 7.70
CA LEU A 129 15.73 -1.32 7.08
C LEU A 129 14.98 -2.46 7.76
N ASP A 130 15.69 -3.37 8.44
CA ASP A 130 15.12 -4.60 9.01
C ASP A 130 14.11 -4.30 10.12
N LYS A 131 14.24 -3.14 10.77
CA LYS A 131 13.29 -2.65 11.80
C LYS A 131 11.87 -2.39 11.28
N PHE A 132 11.64 -2.37 9.96
CA PHE A 132 10.34 -2.08 9.37
C PHE A 132 9.57 -3.32 8.89
N GLY A 133 10.16 -4.51 9.01
CA GLY A 133 9.51 -5.76 8.62
C GLY A 133 9.90 -6.27 7.23
N LYS A 134 9.70 -7.58 7.03
CA LYS A 134 10.20 -8.32 5.87
C LYS A 134 9.61 -7.82 4.54
N SER A 135 8.34 -7.43 4.54
CA SER A 135 7.62 -6.94 3.36
C SER A 135 8.26 -5.64 2.85
N ILE A 136 8.53 -4.69 3.76
CA ILE A 136 9.19 -3.42 3.45
C ILE A 136 10.64 -3.65 3.01
N VAL A 137 11.39 -4.51 3.72
CA VAL A 137 12.76 -4.89 3.33
C VAL A 137 12.80 -5.44 1.90
N THR A 138 11.85 -6.30 1.56
CA THR A 138 11.77 -6.91 0.23
C THR A 138 11.49 -5.87 -0.85
N MET A 139 10.52 -4.98 -0.63
CA MET A 139 10.14 -3.94 -1.60
C MET A 139 11.26 -2.93 -1.87
N CYS A 140 12.04 -2.58 -0.83
CA CYS A 140 13.04 -1.51 -0.87
C CYS A 140 14.48 -2.00 -0.91
N ARG A 141 14.70 -3.30 -1.13
CA ARG A 141 16.05 -3.87 -1.23
C ARG A 141 16.87 -3.19 -2.33
N GLY A 142 18.01 -2.64 -1.95
CA GLY A 142 18.91 -1.94 -2.88
C GLY A 142 18.43 -0.54 -3.29
N VAL A 143 17.37 -0.02 -2.67
CA VAL A 143 16.82 1.32 -2.92
C VAL A 143 17.05 2.19 -1.69
N PRO A 144 17.64 3.40 -1.83
CA PRO A 144 17.74 4.34 -0.72
C PRO A 144 16.39 4.58 -0.06
N THR A 145 16.31 4.33 1.25
CA THR A 145 15.08 4.47 2.02
C THR A 145 15.22 5.64 2.99
N TYR A 146 14.18 6.47 3.07
CA TYR A 146 14.11 7.63 3.94
C TYR A 146 12.88 7.52 4.83
N MET A 147 13.02 7.93 6.09
CA MET A 147 11.90 7.99 7.02
C MET A 147 11.11 9.28 6.78
N ALA A 148 9.80 9.22 6.88
CA ALA A 148 8.95 10.40 6.90
C ALA A 148 8.08 10.44 8.16
N GLU A 149 7.94 11.64 8.74
CA GLU A 149 7.16 11.89 9.94
C GLU A 149 5.91 12.69 9.59
N GLU A 150 4.77 12.29 10.17
CA GLU A 150 3.50 12.94 9.89
C GLU A 150 3.50 14.35 10.46
N ILE A 151 3.11 15.31 9.63
CA ILE A 151 2.93 16.70 10.04
C ILE A 151 1.50 16.82 10.57
N GLN A 152 1.36 17.29 11.82
CA GLN A 152 0.06 17.41 12.48
C GLN A 152 -0.24 18.85 12.91
N GLY A 153 -1.54 19.16 13.02
CA GLY A 153 -2.02 20.41 13.61
C GLY A 153 -1.61 21.66 12.84
N ALA A 154 -1.29 22.73 13.56
CA ALA A 154 -0.97 24.04 13.00
C ALA A 154 0.22 24.03 12.03
N SER A 155 1.14 23.06 12.15
CA SER A 155 2.29 22.89 11.26
C SER A 155 1.90 22.61 9.82
N LEU A 156 0.69 22.06 9.56
CA LEU A 156 0.18 21.85 8.21
C LEU A 156 0.00 23.17 7.44
N ILE A 157 -0.37 24.25 8.14
CA ILE A 157 -0.67 25.57 7.53
C ILE A 157 0.61 26.30 7.12
N LEU A 158 1.71 26.03 7.82
CA LEU A 158 2.99 26.70 7.64
C LEU A 158 3.98 25.91 6.78
N TYR A 159 3.59 24.73 6.31
CA TYR A 159 4.48 23.87 5.54
C TYR A 159 4.56 24.34 4.09
N SER A 160 5.76 24.72 3.64
CA SER A 160 5.97 25.36 2.34
C SER A 160 6.91 24.60 1.40
N GLU A 161 7.37 23.40 1.79
CA GLU A 161 8.25 22.61 0.91
C GLU A 161 7.44 21.93 -0.20
N LYS A 162 8.11 21.59 -1.30
CA LYS A 162 7.47 20.84 -2.38
C LYS A 162 7.16 19.42 -1.93
N CYS A 163 6.02 18.93 -2.39
CA CYS A 163 5.53 17.59 -2.06
C CYS A 163 5.32 16.74 -3.32
N PHE A 164 5.60 15.45 -3.20
CA PHE A 164 5.10 14.43 -4.10
C PHE A 164 3.78 13.88 -3.53
N ILE A 165 2.71 13.96 -4.30
CA ILE A 165 1.36 13.56 -3.88
C ILE A 165 1.04 12.20 -4.50
N THR A 166 0.70 11.23 -3.66
CA THR A 166 0.13 9.94 -4.07
C THR A 166 -1.35 9.91 -3.69
N ASN A 167 -2.22 9.83 -4.69
CA ASN A 167 -3.64 9.58 -4.47
C ASN A 167 -3.84 8.07 -4.43
N ILE A 168 -4.26 7.52 -3.31
CA ILE A 168 -4.46 6.09 -3.10
C ILE A 168 -5.97 5.85 -3.18
N LEU A 169 -6.40 5.34 -4.34
CA LEU A 169 -7.80 5.22 -4.72
C LEU A 169 -8.53 6.58 -4.54
N TRP A 170 -9.83 6.53 -4.27
CA TRP A 170 -10.63 7.70 -3.88
C TRP A 170 -10.67 7.95 -2.35
N ILE A 171 -9.82 7.26 -1.57
CA ILE A 171 -9.97 7.22 -0.10
C ILE A 171 -8.94 8.08 0.64
N LEU A 172 -7.72 8.21 0.08
CA LEU A 172 -6.60 8.78 0.80
C LEU A 172 -5.61 9.47 -0.15
N ASN A 173 -5.26 10.71 0.16
CA ASN A 173 -4.14 11.40 -0.46
C ASN A 173 -2.99 11.46 0.55
N ILE A 174 -1.80 11.01 0.14
CA ILE A 174 -0.59 11.11 0.94
C ILE A 174 0.38 12.05 0.23
N SER A 175 0.80 13.10 0.94
CA SER A 175 1.80 14.05 0.48
C SER A 175 3.10 13.79 1.22
N PHE A 176 4.14 13.38 0.49
CA PHE A 176 5.51 13.34 1.02
C PHE A 176 6.21 14.61 0.62
N CYS A 177 6.85 15.32 1.55
CA CYS A 177 7.45 16.62 1.28
C CYS A 177 8.90 16.72 1.74
N GLY A 178 9.70 17.45 0.97
CA GLY A 178 11.12 17.67 1.24
C GLY A 178 12.01 17.44 0.01
N GLU A 179 13.27 17.84 0.09
CA GLU A 179 14.21 17.85 -1.04
C GLU A 179 14.36 16.47 -1.73
N THR A 180 14.26 15.38 -0.96
CA THR A 180 14.40 14.00 -1.45
C THR A 180 13.33 13.63 -2.50
N VAL A 181 12.20 14.33 -2.49
CA VAL A 181 11.08 14.09 -3.40
C VAL A 181 10.87 15.21 -4.43
N GLU A 182 11.70 16.25 -4.40
CA GLU A 182 11.63 17.36 -5.35
C GLU A 182 11.99 16.91 -6.77
N TYR A 183 11.28 17.48 -7.75
CA TYR A 183 11.48 17.22 -9.18
C TYR A 183 12.82 17.70 -9.70
#